data_AF-A0A502L5I0-F1
#
_entry.id   AF-A0A502L5I0-F1
#
_cell.length_a   1.000
_cell.length_b   1.000
_cell.length_c   1.000
_cell.angle_alpha   90.00
_cell.angle_beta   90.00
_cell.angle_gamma   90.00
#
_symmetry.space_group_name_H-M   'P 1'
#
loop_
_entity.id
_entity.type
_entity.pdbx_description
1 polymer ?
#
loop_
_entity_poly.entity_id
_entity_poly.type
_entity_poly.pdbx_seq_one_letter_code
_entity_poly.pdbx_strand_id
1 'polypeptide(L)'
;MQEDIDAILSGRKPNIAGCPELWFKDKRYAVTHKISVGLGCDGNQVQDDPTEDSNLLIQFAPKGLNMNFVRVDVNRNKSDWPFVVDHLTSIVGESIECIFDKCRITLLETTFDIYGVLHENLFVYGMSTSRGITHFDGGSNFYFGSNDSSRMYVHYDKEKHIKYLNLKRLADGKEALPEKPTTRIEIRHKRGEQREAITFHSALELHKHFSPISIFYVPKTSRGFTIEERLRLQLARHESLIVVTRKMKRGERDRFIQKLEKYKLVRFQEINFEEQLANALNRLVDF
;
A
#
# COMPACT_ATOMS: atom_id res chain seq x y z
N MET A 1 27.85 9.36 -19.85
CA MET A 1 26.73 8.98 -18.95
C MET A 1 26.59 9.95 -17.79
N GLN A 2 27.56 10.06 -16.86
CA GLN A 2 27.52 11.08 -15.79
C GLN A 2 27.57 12.52 -16.34
N GLU A 3 28.46 12.78 -17.31
CA GLU A 3 28.55 14.09 -17.97
C GLU A 3 27.29 14.48 -18.76
N ASP A 4 26.55 13.50 -19.28
CA ASP A 4 25.30 13.75 -20.02
C ASP A 4 24.15 14.10 -19.08
N ILE A 5 24.10 13.46 -17.91
CA ILE A 5 23.16 13.78 -16.82
C ILE A 5 23.47 15.17 -16.27
N ASP A 6 24.74 15.50 -16.04
CA ASP A 6 25.16 16.81 -15.54
C ASP A 6 24.89 17.93 -16.57
N ALA A 7 25.02 17.64 -17.87
CA ALA A 7 24.66 18.59 -18.94
C ALA A 7 23.15 18.87 -18.97
N ILE A 8 22.31 17.84 -18.82
CA ILE A 8 20.84 17.97 -18.80
C ILE A 8 20.39 18.75 -17.56
N LEU A 9 20.97 18.47 -16.39
CA LEU A 9 20.63 19.14 -15.13
C LEU A 9 21.14 20.60 -15.08
N SER A 10 22.23 20.90 -15.79
CA SER A 10 22.80 22.27 -15.85
C SER A 10 22.32 23.10 -17.05
N GLY A 11 21.44 22.55 -17.91
CA GLY A 11 20.93 23.24 -19.10
C GLY A 11 21.98 23.44 -20.21
N ARG A 12 23.10 22.73 -20.16
CA ARG A 12 24.14 22.74 -21.22
C ARG A 12 23.82 21.67 -22.27
N LYS A 13 24.22 21.91 -23.53
CA LYS A 13 24.05 20.93 -24.61
C LYS A 13 24.98 19.73 -24.37
N PRO A 14 24.46 18.49 -24.24
CA PRO A 14 25.30 17.30 -24.33
C PRO A 14 25.81 17.15 -25.77
N ASN A 15 27.12 16.94 -25.92
CA ASN A 15 27.77 16.80 -27.23
C ASN A 15 27.69 15.35 -27.70
N ILE A 16 26.48 14.90 -28.05
CA ILE A 16 26.28 13.57 -28.63
C ILE A 16 26.40 13.70 -30.14
N ALA A 17 27.55 13.28 -30.68
CA ALA A 17 27.78 13.21 -32.11
C ALA A 17 26.70 12.33 -32.77
N GLY A 18 25.83 12.94 -33.58
CA GLY A 18 24.85 12.23 -34.41
C GLY A 18 23.37 12.46 -34.09
N CYS A 19 23.00 13.28 -33.10
CA CYS A 19 21.60 13.66 -32.90
C CYS A 19 21.27 14.99 -33.60
N PRO A 20 20.39 15.02 -34.62
CA PRO A 20 20.00 16.26 -35.28
C PRO A 20 19.25 17.17 -34.31
N GLU A 21 19.45 18.48 -34.50
CA GLU A 21 18.98 19.55 -33.63
C GLU A 21 17.54 19.37 -33.15
N LEU A 22 17.40 19.05 -31.87
CA LEU A 22 16.12 19.01 -31.19
C LEU A 22 15.91 20.30 -30.40
N TRP A 23 15.47 21.34 -31.11
CA TRP A 23 14.87 22.52 -30.50
C TRP A 23 13.54 22.13 -29.84
N PHE A 24 13.55 21.84 -28.54
CA PHE A 24 12.32 21.59 -27.77
C PHE A 24 12.04 22.74 -26.81
N LYS A 25 11.44 23.80 -27.34
CA LYS A 25 11.15 25.00 -26.55
C LYS A 25 10.02 24.83 -25.52
N ASP A 26 9.19 23.77 -25.61
CA ASP A 26 8.05 23.58 -24.70
C ASP A 26 7.67 22.11 -24.41
N LYS A 27 8.56 21.14 -24.70
CA LYS A 27 8.32 19.72 -24.37
C LYS A 27 9.16 19.32 -23.17
N ARG A 28 8.54 19.32 -21.98
CA ARG A 28 9.15 18.76 -20.77
C ARG A 28 8.90 17.26 -20.75
N TYR A 29 9.96 16.48 -20.68
CA TYR A 29 9.91 15.03 -20.67
C TYR A 29 9.62 14.53 -19.25
N ALA A 30 8.68 13.60 -19.12
CA ALA A 30 8.60 12.75 -17.93
C ALA A 30 9.63 11.64 -18.10
N VAL A 31 10.52 11.50 -17.13
CA VAL A 31 11.53 10.44 -17.12
C VAL A 31 11.16 9.49 -16.00
N THR A 32 10.94 8.22 -16.35
CA THR A 32 10.64 7.16 -15.40
C THR A 32 11.80 6.19 -15.40
N HIS A 33 12.36 5.92 -14.22
CA HIS A 33 13.38 4.90 -14.00
C HIS A 33 12.80 3.84 -13.06
N LYS A 34 12.69 2.61 -13.56
CA LYS A 34 12.23 1.45 -12.79
C LYS A 34 13.46 0.58 -12.52
N ILE A 35 13.83 0.43 -11.26
CA ILE A 35 15.06 -0.20 -10.85
C ILE A 35 14.72 -1.38 -9.93
N SER A 36 15.12 -2.60 -10.30
CA SER A 36 15.09 -3.73 -9.38
C SER A 36 16.39 -3.80 -8.57
N VAL A 37 16.33 -3.49 -7.28
CA VAL A 37 17.45 -3.55 -6.32
C VAL A 37 17.22 -4.64 -5.27
N GLY A 38 16.91 -5.86 -5.74
CA GLY A 38 16.53 -7.00 -4.91
C GLY A 38 17.50 -7.31 -3.76
N LEU A 39 16.99 -7.76 -2.61
CA LEU A 39 17.82 -8.34 -1.56
C LEU A 39 18.60 -9.55 -2.11
N GLY A 40 19.94 -9.52 -1.99
CA GLY A 40 20.81 -10.59 -2.49
C GLY A 40 21.21 -10.46 -3.97
N CYS A 41 20.81 -9.38 -4.65
CA CYS A 41 21.40 -8.99 -5.93
C CYS A 41 22.66 -8.16 -5.64
N ASP A 42 23.76 -8.42 -6.35
CA ASP A 42 24.90 -7.49 -6.34
C ASP A 42 24.40 -6.12 -6.79
N GLY A 43 24.73 -5.03 -6.07
CA GLY A 43 24.26 -3.67 -6.37
C GLY A 43 24.56 -3.14 -7.79
N ASN A 44 25.35 -3.89 -8.56
CA ASN A 44 25.65 -3.64 -9.98
C ASN A 44 24.64 -4.29 -10.95
N GLN A 45 23.67 -5.08 -10.47
CA GLN A 45 22.66 -5.77 -11.29
C GLN A 45 21.30 -5.07 -11.19
N VAL A 46 21.26 -3.82 -11.63
CA VAL A 46 20.00 -3.11 -11.87
C VAL A 46 19.30 -3.78 -13.06
N GLN A 47 18.14 -4.41 -12.82
CA GLN A 47 17.31 -4.99 -13.87
C GLN A 47 15.99 -4.21 -14.02
N ASP A 48 15.55 -4.00 -15.26
CA ASP A 48 14.24 -3.44 -15.58
C ASP A 48 13.15 -4.44 -15.17
N ASP A 49 12.22 -4.02 -14.30
CA ASP A 49 11.07 -4.84 -13.90
C ASP A 49 9.85 -4.59 -14.83
N PRO A 50 9.42 -5.58 -15.64
CA PRO A 50 8.29 -5.44 -16.54
C PRO A 50 6.93 -5.51 -15.83
N THR A 51 6.87 -5.85 -14.54
CA THR A 51 5.62 -6.08 -13.81
C THR A 51 4.96 -4.82 -13.25
N GLU A 52 5.61 -3.66 -13.42
CA GLU A 52 5.26 -2.38 -12.80
C GLU A 52 5.38 -2.33 -11.27
N ASP A 53 5.60 -3.47 -10.61
CA ASP A 53 5.90 -3.60 -9.17
C ASP A 53 7.42 -3.56 -8.91
N SER A 54 8.09 -2.50 -9.37
CA SER A 54 9.53 -2.34 -9.17
C SER A 54 9.89 -2.26 -7.68
N ASN A 55 11.00 -2.89 -7.28
CA ASN A 55 11.57 -2.75 -5.94
C ASN A 55 11.92 -1.28 -5.61
N LEU A 56 12.35 -0.50 -6.61
CA LEU A 56 12.50 0.95 -6.56
C LEU A 56 12.00 1.59 -7.87
N LEU A 57 11.07 2.54 -7.78
CA LEU A 57 10.65 3.44 -8.86
C LEU A 57 11.16 4.84 -8.54
N ILE A 58 11.84 5.49 -9.47
CA ILE A 58 12.10 6.93 -9.41
C ILE A 58 11.48 7.55 -10.66
N GLN A 59 10.47 8.38 -10.47
CA GLN A 59 9.75 9.05 -11.55
C GLN A 59 9.85 10.55 -11.38
N PHE A 60 10.36 11.21 -12.41
CA PHE A 60 10.39 12.67 -12.51
C PHE A 60 9.30 13.13 -13.50
N ALA A 61 8.33 13.89 -12.99
CA ALA A 61 7.21 14.37 -13.80
C ALA A 61 6.94 15.86 -13.53
N PRO A 62 7.79 16.78 -14.05
CA PRO A 62 7.65 18.21 -13.82
C PRO A 62 6.36 18.74 -14.46
N LYS A 63 5.47 19.32 -13.67
CA LYS A 63 4.19 19.91 -14.13
C LYS A 63 4.25 21.43 -14.30
N GLY A 64 5.35 22.10 -13.92
CA GLY A 64 5.56 23.54 -14.08
C GLY A 64 6.85 24.00 -13.39
N LEU A 65 7.30 25.26 -13.59
CA LEU A 65 8.51 25.80 -12.95
C LEU A 65 8.51 25.67 -11.42
N ASN A 66 7.32 25.74 -10.82
CA ASN A 66 7.11 25.70 -9.37
C ASN A 66 6.52 24.36 -8.89
N MET A 67 6.36 23.37 -9.78
CA MET A 67 5.72 22.08 -9.49
C MET A 67 6.52 20.94 -10.09
N ASN A 68 7.76 20.81 -9.62
CA ASN A 68 8.61 19.66 -9.90
C ASN A 68 8.52 18.72 -8.70
N PHE A 69 8.21 17.46 -8.95
CA PHE A 69 8.28 16.42 -7.93
C PHE A 69 8.99 15.21 -8.50
N VAL A 70 9.81 14.60 -7.65
CA VAL A 70 10.32 13.25 -7.84
C VAL A 70 9.40 12.35 -7.03
N ARG A 71 8.79 11.37 -7.69
CA ARG A 71 8.09 10.28 -7.02
C ARG A 71 9.09 9.15 -6.83
N VAL A 72 9.25 8.71 -5.59
CA VAL A 72 9.99 7.51 -5.25
C VAL A 72 8.99 6.47 -4.73
N ASP A 73 8.98 5.28 -5.32
CA ASP A 73 8.23 4.12 -4.82
C ASP A 73 9.25 3.06 -4.42
N VAL A 74 9.20 2.56 -3.19
CA VAL A 74 10.23 1.64 -2.72
C VAL A 74 9.65 0.66 -1.71
N ASN A 75 9.91 -0.63 -1.95
CA ASN A 75 9.59 -1.67 -0.99
C ASN A 75 10.83 -2.08 -0.23
N ARG A 76 11.04 -1.53 0.96
CA ARG A 76 12.23 -1.82 1.78
C ARG A 76 12.46 -3.31 2.07
N ASN A 77 11.42 -4.13 2.15
CA ASN A 77 11.58 -5.57 2.39
C ASN A 77 12.07 -6.32 1.15
N LYS A 78 12.16 -5.63 0.00
CA LYS A 78 12.61 -6.17 -1.28
C LYS A 78 13.74 -5.36 -1.89
N SER A 79 14.18 -4.30 -1.22
CA SER A 79 15.16 -3.34 -1.73
C SER A 79 16.32 -3.19 -0.77
N ASP A 80 17.54 -3.10 -1.31
CA ASP A 80 18.71 -2.72 -0.53
C ASP A 80 18.58 -1.26 -0.05
N TRP A 81 18.12 -1.08 1.19
CA TRP A 81 17.78 0.24 1.73
C TRP A 81 18.99 1.18 1.88
N PRO A 82 20.17 0.74 2.37
CA PRO A 82 21.40 1.54 2.32
C PRO A 82 21.68 2.11 0.93
N PHE A 83 21.64 1.28 -0.13
CA PHE A 83 21.82 1.75 -1.50
C PHE A 83 20.78 2.79 -1.90
N VAL A 84 19.50 2.57 -1.55
CA VAL A 84 18.42 3.54 -1.85
C VAL A 84 18.70 4.88 -1.15
N VAL A 85 19.12 4.87 0.11
CA VAL A 85 19.44 6.09 0.87
C VAL A 85 20.61 6.83 0.22
N ASP A 86 21.72 6.14 -0.05
CA ASP A 86 22.90 6.72 -0.69
C ASP A 86 22.57 7.30 -2.08
N HIS A 87 21.74 6.59 -2.84
CA HIS A 87 21.31 7.03 -4.17
C HIS A 87 20.39 8.25 -4.11
N LEU A 88 19.42 8.28 -3.19
CA LEU A 88 18.52 9.43 -3.05
C LEU A 88 19.24 10.67 -2.50
N THR A 89 20.11 10.49 -1.50
CA THR A 89 20.89 11.58 -0.90
C THR A 89 21.88 12.17 -1.90
N SER A 90 22.53 11.34 -2.73
CA SER A 90 23.42 11.83 -3.80
C SER A 90 22.70 12.58 -4.91
N ILE A 91 21.48 12.16 -5.30
CA ILE A 91 20.68 12.86 -6.32
C ILE A 91 20.16 14.20 -5.80
N VAL A 92 19.63 14.22 -4.56
CA VAL A 92 18.98 15.41 -3.99
C VAL A 92 19.99 16.38 -3.37
N GLY A 93 21.14 15.88 -2.90
CA GLY A 93 22.15 16.68 -2.20
C GLY A 93 21.78 17.04 -0.76
N GLU A 94 20.85 16.31 -0.15
CA GLU A 94 20.38 16.51 1.22
C GLU A 94 20.38 15.19 2.00
N SER A 95 20.39 15.27 3.33
CA SER A 95 20.27 14.08 4.18
C SER A 95 18.87 13.45 4.06
N ILE A 96 18.75 12.16 4.35
CA ILE A 96 17.48 11.45 4.21
C ILE A 96 16.38 12.02 5.12
N GLU A 97 16.75 12.56 6.28
CA GLU A 97 15.86 13.25 7.21
C GLU A 97 15.29 14.52 6.58
N CYS A 98 16.15 15.35 5.98
CA CYS A 98 15.74 16.58 5.30
C CYS A 98 14.78 16.28 4.13
N ILE A 99 15.06 15.18 3.41
CA ILE A 99 14.21 14.69 2.32
C ILE A 99 12.84 14.28 2.88
N PHE A 100 12.78 13.52 3.97
CA PHE A 100 11.52 13.09 4.58
C PHE A 100 10.72 14.25 5.20
N ASP A 101 11.36 15.25 5.80
CA ASP A 101 10.66 16.42 6.35
C ASP A 101 9.95 17.24 5.26
N LYS A 102 10.51 17.26 4.04
CA LYS A 102 9.94 17.95 2.88
C LYS A 102 8.96 17.07 2.09
N CYS A 103 8.96 15.75 2.34
CA CYS A 103 8.18 14.82 1.53
C CYS A 103 6.68 14.92 1.83
N ARG A 104 5.89 14.69 0.78
CA ARG A 104 4.43 14.50 0.90
C ARG A 104 4.11 13.06 0.55
N ILE A 105 3.55 12.35 1.51
CA ILE A 105 3.08 10.99 1.35
C ILE A 105 1.68 11.06 0.72
N THR A 106 1.58 10.60 -0.53
CA THR A 106 0.32 10.58 -1.29
C THR A 106 -0.48 9.30 -1.05
N LEU A 107 0.20 8.25 -0.58
CA LEU A 107 -0.36 6.97 -0.22
C LEU A 107 0.55 6.33 0.84
N LEU A 108 -0.01 6.02 2.00
CA LEU A 108 0.61 5.18 3.01
C LEU A 108 -0.20 3.89 3.11
N GLU A 109 0.46 2.76 2.90
CA GLU A 109 -0.19 1.45 2.99
C GLU A 109 0.35 0.68 4.20
N THR A 110 -0.55 0.28 5.09
CA THR A 110 -0.21 -0.66 6.15
C THR A 110 -0.86 -1.98 5.86
N THR A 111 -0.08 -3.05 5.92
CA THR A 111 -0.56 -4.40 5.58
C THR A 111 -0.41 -5.32 6.77
N PHE A 112 -1.33 -6.26 6.90
CA PHE A 112 -1.23 -7.34 7.87
C PHE A 112 -1.76 -8.62 7.25
N ASP A 113 -1.12 -9.72 7.63
CA ASP A 113 -1.38 -11.05 7.10
C ASP A 113 -2.09 -11.89 8.15
N ILE A 114 -3.24 -12.46 7.77
CA ILE A 114 -4.01 -13.39 8.59
C ILE A 114 -3.78 -14.78 8.02
N TYR A 115 -3.03 -15.59 8.76
CA TYR A 115 -2.68 -16.96 8.39
C TYR A 115 -3.81 -17.95 8.66
N GLY A 116 -3.98 -18.92 7.78
CA GLY A 116 -4.94 -20.03 7.91
C GLY A 116 -6.39 -19.67 7.62
N VAL A 117 -6.68 -18.43 7.21
CA VAL A 117 -8.04 -17.94 6.95
C VAL A 117 -8.13 -17.36 5.56
N LEU A 118 -9.14 -17.77 4.78
CA LEU A 118 -9.46 -17.18 3.49
C LEU A 118 -10.29 -15.91 3.64
N HIS A 119 -10.01 -14.90 2.81
CA HIS A 119 -10.59 -13.56 2.91
C HIS A 119 -12.12 -13.55 2.77
N GLU A 120 -12.70 -14.52 2.05
CA GLU A 120 -14.15 -14.76 1.92
C GLU A 120 -14.85 -15.11 3.25
N ASN A 121 -14.10 -15.57 4.25
CA ASN A 121 -14.63 -15.95 5.57
C ASN A 121 -14.40 -14.87 6.63
N LEU A 122 -13.84 -13.72 6.24
CA LEU A 122 -13.64 -12.59 7.13
C LEU A 122 -14.80 -11.60 7.03
N PHE A 123 -15.21 -11.09 8.19
CA PHE A 123 -16.25 -10.08 8.30
C PHE A 123 -15.67 -8.81 8.90
N VAL A 124 -15.99 -7.67 8.29
CA VAL A 124 -15.50 -6.35 8.71
C VAL A 124 -16.61 -5.55 9.36
N TYR A 125 -16.34 -5.03 10.57
CA TYR A 125 -17.19 -4.10 11.29
C TYR A 125 -16.41 -2.82 11.59
N GLY A 126 -17.02 -1.65 11.39
CA GLY A 126 -16.38 -0.35 11.59
C GLY A 126 -16.47 0.59 10.38
N MET A 127 -16.70 0.03 9.18
CA MET A 127 -16.85 0.79 7.94
C MET A 127 -18.31 0.86 7.50
N SER A 128 -18.86 2.06 7.36
CA SER A 128 -20.22 2.31 6.84
C SER A 128 -20.27 2.35 5.31
N THR A 129 -19.50 1.49 4.65
CA THR A 129 -19.37 1.45 3.19
C THR A 129 -19.77 0.09 2.67
N SER A 130 -20.37 0.06 1.48
CA SER A 130 -20.57 -1.19 0.76
C SER A 130 -19.23 -1.80 0.36
N ARG A 131 -19.25 -3.11 0.11
CA ARG A 131 -18.06 -3.83 -0.34
C ARG A 131 -18.00 -3.83 -1.86
N GLY A 132 -16.95 -3.23 -2.42
CA GLY A 132 -16.59 -3.43 -3.82
C GLY A 132 -15.90 -4.78 -4.00
N ILE A 133 -16.21 -5.51 -5.07
CA ILE A 133 -15.50 -6.74 -5.44
C ILE A 133 -14.87 -6.51 -6.81
N THR A 134 -13.58 -6.78 -6.91
CA THR A 134 -12.90 -6.84 -8.20
C THR A 134 -12.39 -8.25 -8.41
N HIS A 135 -12.80 -8.85 -9.53
CA HIS A 135 -12.33 -10.16 -9.97
C HIS A 135 -11.25 -9.98 -11.03
N PHE A 136 -10.15 -10.71 -10.90
CA PHE A 136 -9.06 -10.78 -11.88
C PHE A 136 -8.47 -12.19 -11.84
N ASP A 137 -7.59 -12.53 -12.79
CA ASP A 137 -7.03 -13.88 -12.90
C ASP A 137 -6.26 -14.33 -11.63
N GLY A 138 -5.76 -13.37 -10.85
CA GLY A 138 -5.10 -13.60 -9.56
C GLY A 138 -6.03 -13.65 -8.35
N GLY A 139 -7.35 -13.67 -8.55
CA GLY A 139 -8.32 -13.87 -7.48
C GLY A 139 -9.34 -12.74 -7.35
N SER A 140 -9.88 -12.59 -6.14
CA SER A 140 -10.86 -11.56 -5.81
C SER A 140 -10.29 -10.65 -4.75
N ASN A 141 -10.45 -9.34 -4.97
CA ASN A 141 -10.13 -8.32 -3.99
C ASN A 141 -11.42 -7.71 -3.47
N PHE A 142 -11.53 -7.57 -2.16
CA PHE A 142 -12.63 -6.85 -1.52
C PHE A 142 -12.18 -5.48 -1.08
N TYR A 143 -12.87 -4.46 -1.55
CA TYR A 143 -12.62 -3.07 -1.22
C TYR A 143 -13.69 -2.56 -0.26
N PHE A 144 -13.27 -1.95 0.84
CA PHE A 144 -14.16 -1.21 1.72
C PHE A 144 -13.71 0.25 1.73
N GLY A 145 -14.57 1.14 1.25
CA GLY A 145 -14.22 2.54 0.93
C GLY A 145 -14.22 2.78 -0.58
N SER A 146 -14.38 4.04 -0.99
CA SER A 146 -14.29 4.46 -2.39
C SER A 146 -12.87 4.88 -2.74
N ASN A 147 -12.56 4.97 -4.04
CA ASN A 147 -11.24 5.44 -4.50
C ASN A 147 -10.89 6.85 -4.02
N ASP A 148 -11.89 7.71 -3.80
CA ASP A 148 -11.68 9.09 -3.34
C ASP A 148 -11.66 9.23 -1.82
N SER A 149 -11.86 8.13 -1.08
CA SER A 149 -11.82 8.15 0.38
C SER A 149 -10.40 8.40 0.90
N SER A 150 -10.29 9.11 2.03
CA SER A 150 -9.01 9.31 2.72
C SER A 150 -8.43 7.99 3.25
N ARG A 151 -9.29 6.99 3.48
CA ARG A 151 -8.92 5.64 3.95
C ARG A 151 -9.73 4.57 3.23
N MET A 152 -9.03 3.59 2.68
CA MET A 152 -9.62 2.41 2.05
C MET A 152 -9.01 1.13 2.61
N TYR A 153 -9.79 0.06 2.66
CA TYR A 153 -9.31 -1.26 3.02
C TYR A 153 -9.39 -2.19 1.82
N VAL A 154 -8.37 -3.01 1.63
CA VAL A 154 -8.30 -4.00 0.55
C VAL A 154 -7.98 -5.35 1.16
N HIS A 155 -8.86 -6.32 0.94
CA HIS A 155 -8.74 -7.66 1.49
C HIS A 155 -8.61 -8.64 0.33
N TYR A 156 -7.60 -9.49 0.35
CA TYR A 156 -7.39 -10.44 -0.74
C TYR A 156 -6.62 -11.68 -0.32
N ASP A 157 -6.69 -12.70 -1.18
CA ASP A 157 -5.89 -13.91 -1.07
C ASP A 157 -4.45 -13.61 -1.53
N LYS A 158 -3.54 -13.51 -0.56
CA LYS A 158 -2.14 -13.15 -0.81
C LYS A 158 -1.43 -14.21 -1.65
N GLU A 159 -1.75 -15.49 -1.45
CA GLU A 159 -1.13 -16.59 -2.17
C GLU A 159 -1.50 -16.52 -3.66
N LYS A 160 -2.79 -16.34 -3.98
CA LYS A 160 -3.24 -16.19 -5.38
C LYS A 160 -2.66 -14.94 -6.03
N HIS A 161 -2.56 -13.84 -5.27
CA HIS A 161 -1.96 -12.61 -5.76
C HIS A 161 -0.48 -12.80 -6.11
N ILE A 162 0.32 -13.43 -5.23
CA ILE A 162 1.73 -13.74 -5.51
C ILE A 162 1.86 -14.67 -6.71
N LYS A 163 1.04 -15.73 -6.79
CA LYS A 163 1.03 -16.64 -7.96
C LYS A 163 0.83 -15.88 -9.26
N TYR A 164 -0.15 -14.98 -9.29
CA TYR A 164 -0.44 -14.16 -10.47
C TYR A 164 0.72 -13.22 -10.83
N LEU A 165 1.29 -12.52 -9.86
CA LEU A 165 2.44 -11.64 -10.11
C LEU A 165 3.67 -12.43 -10.58
N ASN A 166 3.93 -13.59 -9.99
CA ASN A 166 5.05 -14.46 -10.36
C ASN A 166 4.93 -15.02 -11.78
N LEU A 167 3.75 -15.02 -12.42
CA LEU A 167 3.63 -15.37 -13.85
C LEU A 167 4.34 -14.35 -14.75
N LYS A 168 4.49 -13.10 -14.29
CA LYS A 168 5.08 -11.99 -15.04
C LYS A 168 6.53 -11.72 -14.65
N ARG A 169 7.01 -12.28 -13.54
CA ARG A 169 8.37 -12.06 -13.02
C ARG A 169 9.38 -13.05 -13.59
N LEU A 170 10.61 -12.59 -13.79
CA LEU A 170 11.78 -13.43 -14.07
C LEU A 170 12.04 -14.40 -12.91
N ALA A 171 12.72 -15.52 -13.17
CA ALA A 171 12.92 -16.61 -12.19
C ALA A 171 13.49 -16.12 -10.85
N ASP A 172 14.52 -15.27 -10.90
CA ASP A 172 15.21 -14.76 -9.70
C ASP A 172 14.42 -13.65 -8.97
N GLY A 173 13.39 -13.09 -9.61
CA GLY A 173 12.51 -12.08 -9.02
C GLY A 173 11.23 -12.64 -8.41
N LYS A 174 11.00 -13.96 -8.47
CA LYS A 174 9.76 -14.56 -7.97
C LYS A 174 9.71 -14.50 -6.44
N GLU A 175 8.58 -14.09 -5.92
CA GLU A 175 8.34 -14.06 -4.47
C GLU A 175 7.92 -15.45 -3.99
N ALA A 176 8.44 -15.88 -2.85
CA ALA A 176 8.07 -17.15 -2.24
C ALA A 176 6.58 -17.18 -1.89
N LEU A 177 5.94 -18.32 -2.10
CA LEU A 177 4.56 -18.52 -1.70
C LEU A 177 4.47 -18.63 -0.16
N PRO A 178 3.43 -18.08 0.48
CA PRO A 178 3.19 -18.29 1.89
C PRO A 178 3.03 -19.78 2.21
N GLU A 179 3.56 -20.25 3.35
CA GLU A 179 3.46 -21.66 3.77
C GLU A 179 2.03 -22.11 4.08
N LYS A 180 1.15 -21.17 4.39
CA LYS A 180 -0.25 -21.39 4.75
C LYS A 180 -1.14 -20.43 3.96
N PRO A 181 -2.42 -20.80 3.72
CA PRO A 181 -3.39 -19.87 3.14
C PRO A 181 -3.36 -18.54 3.89
N THR A 182 -3.11 -17.45 3.19
CA THR A 182 -2.88 -16.14 3.82
C THR A 182 -3.82 -15.11 3.22
N THR A 183 -4.63 -14.50 4.07
CA THR A 183 -5.37 -13.30 3.70
C THR A 183 -4.55 -12.09 4.05
N ARG A 184 -4.32 -11.22 3.07
CA ARG A 184 -3.77 -9.90 3.32
C ARG A 184 -4.88 -8.89 3.47
N ILE A 185 -4.74 -8.02 4.45
CA ILE A 185 -5.54 -6.80 4.56
C ILE A 185 -4.59 -5.62 4.47
N GLU A 186 -4.85 -4.77 3.50
CA GLU A 186 -4.16 -3.50 3.30
C GLU A 186 -5.06 -2.36 3.73
N ILE A 187 -4.45 -1.38 4.34
CA ILE A 187 -5.07 -0.13 4.72
C ILE A 187 -4.35 0.97 4.01
N ARG A 188 -5.08 1.63 3.13
CA ARG A 188 -4.56 2.66 2.25
C ARG A 188 -5.00 4.01 2.76
N HIS A 189 -4.07 4.78 3.30
CA HIS A 189 -4.27 6.16 3.72
C HIS A 189 -3.80 7.08 2.61
N LYS A 190 -4.72 7.86 2.02
CA LYS A 190 -4.41 8.76 0.89
C LYS A 190 -4.24 10.20 1.31
N ARG A 191 -4.86 10.59 2.43
CA ARG A 191 -4.91 11.96 2.94
C ARG A 191 -5.04 11.96 4.47
N GLY A 192 -4.61 13.05 5.10
CA GLY A 192 -4.86 13.35 6.51
C GLY A 192 -6.33 13.67 6.80
N GLU A 193 -6.61 14.05 8.05
CA GLU A 193 -7.97 14.21 8.58
C GLU A 193 -8.77 15.30 7.84
N GLN A 194 -8.13 16.42 7.53
CA GLN A 194 -8.76 17.57 6.85
C GLN A 194 -8.50 17.53 5.33
N ARG A 195 -8.20 16.35 4.78
CA ARG A 195 -7.86 16.10 3.37
C ARG A 195 -6.53 16.70 2.91
N GLU A 196 -5.67 17.08 3.85
CA GLU A 196 -4.29 17.48 3.62
C GLU A 196 -3.41 16.30 3.15
N ALA A 197 -2.23 16.64 2.65
CA ALA A 197 -1.20 15.65 2.35
C ALA A 197 -0.65 15.06 3.66
N ILE A 198 -0.37 13.77 3.66
CA ILE A 198 0.27 13.11 4.80
C ILE A 198 1.75 13.53 4.80
N THR A 199 2.27 13.94 5.95
CA THR A 199 3.71 14.17 6.16
C THR A 199 4.30 13.01 6.93
N PHE A 200 5.63 12.90 6.95
CA PHE A 200 6.32 11.89 7.77
C PHE A 200 5.88 11.96 9.25
N HIS A 201 5.80 13.16 9.82
CA HIS A 201 5.34 13.35 11.20
C HIS A 201 3.86 13.04 11.38
N SER A 202 2.98 13.48 10.46
CA SER A 202 1.55 13.25 10.61
C SER A 202 1.16 11.78 10.38
N ALA A 203 2.01 11.00 9.72
CA ALA A 203 1.77 9.58 9.48
C ALA A 203 1.57 8.80 10.79
N LEU A 204 2.36 9.11 11.83
CA LEU A 204 2.32 8.46 13.16
C LEU A 204 0.93 8.56 13.82
N GLU A 205 0.27 9.69 13.61
CA GLU A 205 -0.99 10.04 14.26
C GLU A 205 -2.22 9.55 13.47
N LEU A 206 -2.05 9.04 12.24
CA LEU A 206 -3.16 8.72 11.34
C LEU A 206 -4.21 7.81 11.97
N HIS A 207 -3.79 6.84 12.77
CA HIS A 207 -4.70 5.90 13.43
C HIS A 207 -5.69 6.57 14.40
N LYS A 208 -5.38 7.74 14.97
CA LYS A 208 -6.26 8.49 15.89
C LYS A 208 -7.48 9.07 15.18
N HIS A 209 -7.33 9.40 13.91
CA HIS A 209 -8.35 10.12 13.14
C HIS A 209 -9.40 9.21 12.50
N PHE A 210 -9.27 7.90 12.65
CA PHE A 210 -10.18 6.96 12.01
C PHE A 210 -10.84 6.01 13.01
N SER A 211 -12.11 5.73 12.76
CA SER A 211 -12.86 4.75 13.53
C SER A 211 -12.13 3.39 13.55
N PRO A 212 -12.06 2.74 14.73
CA PRO A 212 -11.52 1.38 14.82
C PRO A 212 -12.35 0.41 13.98
N ILE A 213 -11.66 -0.47 13.27
CA ILE A 213 -12.27 -1.63 12.65
C ILE A 213 -12.06 -2.87 13.51
N SER A 214 -13.01 -3.79 13.42
CA SER A 214 -12.94 -5.14 13.98
C SER A 214 -13.11 -6.14 12.85
N ILE A 215 -12.26 -7.15 12.86
CA ILE A 215 -12.30 -8.25 11.89
C ILE A 215 -12.67 -9.51 12.63
N PHE A 216 -13.68 -10.20 12.12
CA PHE A 216 -14.19 -11.44 12.69
C PHE A 216 -14.00 -12.59 11.72
N TYR A 217 -13.67 -13.76 12.25
CA TYR A 217 -13.73 -15.02 11.53
C TYR A 217 -14.79 -15.90 12.18
N VAL A 218 -15.95 -15.99 11.53
CA VAL A 218 -17.06 -16.83 12.02
C VAL A 218 -17.00 -18.17 11.29
N PRO A 219 -16.72 -19.29 11.99
CA PRO A 219 -16.73 -20.62 11.38
C PRO A 219 -18.07 -20.91 10.70
N LYS A 220 -18.04 -21.73 9.63
CA LYS A 220 -19.26 -22.14 8.91
C LYS A 220 -20.30 -22.81 9.82
N THR A 221 -19.87 -23.39 10.95
CA THR A 221 -20.74 -23.92 11.99
C THR A 221 -21.38 -22.79 12.80
N SER A 222 -22.49 -22.25 12.29
CA SER A 222 -23.23 -21.14 12.91
C SER A 222 -24.03 -21.54 14.18
N ARG A 223 -23.50 -22.45 15.00
CA ARG A 223 -24.09 -22.80 16.30
C ARG A 223 -24.09 -21.57 17.20
N GLY A 224 -25.24 -21.24 17.77
CA GLY A 224 -25.44 -20.05 18.62
C GLY A 224 -25.95 -18.79 17.90
N PHE A 225 -26.10 -18.83 16.56
CA PHE A 225 -26.79 -17.78 15.81
C PHE A 225 -28.20 -18.21 15.40
N THR A 226 -29.17 -17.29 15.53
CA THR A 226 -30.54 -17.47 15.02
C THR A 226 -30.55 -17.53 13.49
N ILE A 227 -31.69 -17.93 12.90
CA ILE A 227 -31.85 -17.96 11.44
C ILE A 227 -31.62 -16.56 10.83
N GLU A 228 -32.20 -15.52 11.44
CA GLU A 228 -32.03 -14.14 10.98
C GLU A 228 -30.57 -13.68 11.06
N GLU A 229 -29.88 -13.98 12.18
CA GLU A 229 -28.47 -13.64 12.36
C GLU A 229 -27.58 -14.35 11.31
N ARG A 230 -27.91 -15.60 10.96
CA ARG A 230 -27.22 -16.34 9.89
C ARG A 230 -27.44 -15.71 8.52
N LEU A 231 -28.67 -15.29 8.21
CA LEU A 231 -28.96 -14.55 6.97
C LEU A 231 -28.18 -13.23 6.91
N ARG A 232 -28.09 -12.50 8.03
CA ARG A 232 -27.27 -11.29 8.12
C ARG A 232 -25.79 -11.57 7.92
N LEU A 233 -25.25 -12.65 8.48
CA LEU A 233 -23.88 -13.08 8.21
C LEU A 233 -23.67 -13.45 6.75
N GLN A 234 -24.62 -14.12 6.11
CA GLN A 234 -24.55 -14.40 4.67
C GLN A 234 -24.53 -13.10 3.86
N LEU A 235 -25.36 -12.12 4.18
CA LEU A 235 -25.34 -10.80 3.54
C LEU A 235 -24.05 -10.03 3.83
N ALA A 236 -23.49 -10.16 5.04
CA ALA A 236 -22.21 -9.56 5.42
C ALA A 236 -21.01 -10.14 4.66
N ARG A 237 -21.20 -11.27 3.95
CA ARG A 237 -20.20 -11.74 2.98
C ARG A 237 -20.23 -10.95 1.69
N HIS A 238 -21.16 -10.02 1.50
CA HIS A 238 -21.27 -9.17 0.32
C HIS A 238 -21.25 -7.69 0.67
N GLU A 239 -21.40 -7.35 1.95
CA GLU A 239 -21.50 -5.99 2.49
C GLU A 239 -20.74 -5.90 3.82
N SER A 240 -20.50 -4.70 4.36
CA SER A 240 -19.93 -4.61 5.72
C SER A 240 -20.94 -5.03 6.80
N LEU A 241 -20.45 -5.49 7.96
CA LEU A 241 -21.32 -5.83 9.10
C LEU A 241 -22.13 -4.61 9.57
N ILE A 242 -21.58 -3.39 9.47
CA ILE A 242 -22.33 -2.16 9.80
C ILE A 242 -23.53 -1.99 8.88
N VAL A 243 -23.35 -2.21 7.57
CA VAL A 243 -24.43 -2.04 6.58
C VAL A 243 -25.55 -3.03 6.85
N VAL A 244 -25.24 -4.31 7.00
CA VAL A 244 -26.28 -5.35 7.16
C VAL A 244 -26.95 -5.30 8.52
N THR A 245 -26.32 -4.72 9.54
CA THR A 245 -26.91 -4.54 10.88
C THR A 245 -27.60 -3.19 11.07
N ARG A 246 -27.52 -2.27 10.09
CA ARG A 246 -28.05 -0.90 10.20
C ARG A 246 -29.55 -0.85 10.53
N LYS A 247 -30.33 -1.80 10.00
CA LYS A 247 -31.79 -1.88 10.21
C LYS A 247 -32.20 -2.66 11.47
N MET A 248 -31.26 -3.21 12.25
CA MET A 248 -31.57 -3.90 13.50
C MET A 248 -31.97 -2.90 14.58
N LYS A 249 -32.85 -3.30 15.50
CA LYS A 249 -33.07 -2.51 16.71
C LYS A 249 -31.78 -2.49 17.53
N ARG A 250 -31.50 -1.38 18.21
CA ARG A 250 -30.26 -1.17 18.97
C ARG A 250 -29.90 -2.36 19.87
N GLY A 251 -30.83 -2.81 20.72
CA GLY A 251 -30.58 -3.93 21.63
C GLY A 251 -30.35 -5.29 20.93
N GLU A 252 -30.93 -5.52 19.74
CA GLU A 252 -30.67 -6.72 18.94
C GLU A 252 -29.29 -6.67 18.31
N ARG A 253 -28.93 -5.50 17.75
CA ARG A 253 -27.61 -5.26 17.18
C ARG A 253 -26.53 -5.46 18.23
N ASP A 254 -26.68 -4.86 19.40
CA ASP A 254 -25.67 -4.91 20.46
C ASP A 254 -25.46 -6.37 20.93
N ARG A 255 -26.53 -7.15 21.09
CA ARG A 255 -26.43 -8.60 21.36
C ARG A 255 -25.75 -9.37 20.24
N PHE A 256 -26.07 -9.08 18.99
CA PHE A 256 -25.47 -9.74 17.83
C PHE A 256 -23.96 -9.45 17.72
N ILE A 257 -23.55 -8.19 17.91
CA ILE A 257 -22.13 -7.81 17.95
C ILE A 257 -21.43 -8.48 19.14
N GLN A 258 -22.04 -8.51 20.31
CA GLN A 258 -21.46 -9.20 21.48
C GLN A 258 -21.25 -10.70 21.22
N LYS A 259 -22.16 -11.36 20.48
CA LYS A 259 -21.97 -12.75 20.03
C LYS A 259 -20.84 -12.89 19.01
N LEU A 260 -20.49 -11.85 18.27
CA LEU A 260 -19.37 -11.86 17.33
C LEU A 260 -18.03 -11.65 18.01
N GLU A 261 -17.97 -10.99 19.17
CA GLU A 261 -16.70 -10.74 19.88
C GLU A 261 -15.91 -12.02 20.19
N LYS A 262 -16.57 -13.17 20.45
CA LYS A 262 -15.87 -14.47 20.61
C LYS A 262 -15.16 -14.98 19.35
N TYR A 263 -15.45 -14.39 18.20
CA TYR A 263 -14.89 -14.72 16.88
C TYR A 263 -13.98 -13.62 16.35
N LYS A 264 -13.66 -12.63 17.18
CA LYS A 264 -12.84 -11.50 16.79
C LYS A 264 -11.39 -11.96 16.65
N LEU A 265 -10.82 -11.67 15.49
CA LEU A 265 -9.40 -11.92 15.23
C LEU A 265 -8.54 -10.73 15.65
N VAL A 266 -9.02 -9.51 15.40
CA VAL A 266 -8.25 -8.30 15.68
C VAL A 266 -9.12 -7.06 15.77
N ARG A 267 -8.77 -6.14 16.68
CA ARG A 267 -9.24 -4.74 16.68
C ARG A 267 -8.10 -3.83 16.28
N PHE A 268 -8.38 -2.82 15.47
CA PHE A 268 -7.33 -1.90 15.03
C PHE A 268 -6.71 -1.06 16.16
N GLN A 269 -7.50 -0.70 17.17
CA GLN A 269 -6.99 -0.05 18.38
C GLN A 269 -6.12 -0.97 19.25
N GLU A 270 -6.22 -2.30 19.07
CA GLU A 270 -5.41 -3.27 19.81
C GLU A 270 -4.08 -3.55 19.09
N ILE A 271 -3.95 -3.21 17.80
CA ILE A 271 -2.66 -3.18 17.10
C ILE A 271 -1.99 -1.86 17.48
N ASN A 272 -0.81 -1.91 18.09
CA ASN A 272 -0.01 -0.72 18.38
C ASN A 272 0.55 -0.13 17.08
N PHE A 273 -0.32 0.52 16.31
CA PHE A 273 0.00 1.07 15.01
C PHE A 273 1.04 2.18 15.11
N GLU A 274 0.98 2.99 16.17
CA GLU A 274 1.99 4.02 16.45
C GLU A 274 3.36 3.39 16.55
N GLU A 275 3.52 2.36 17.38
CA GLU A 275 4.80 1.69 17.55
C GLU A 275 5.24 0.99 16.27
N GLN A 276 4.35 0.31 15.55
CA GLN A 276 4.70 -0.39 14.31
C GLN A 276 5.07 0.59 13.19
N LEU A 277 4.35 1.70 13.06
CA LEU A 277 4.64 2.72 12.06
C LEU A 277 5.87 3.53 12.47
N ALA A 278 6.01 3.93 13.74
CA ALA A 278 7.22 4.57 14.25
C ALA A 278 8.44 3.68 14.06
N ASN A 279 8.36 2.38 14.39
CA ASN A 279 9.44 1.44 14.12
C ASN A 279 9.72 1.32 12.63
N ALA A 280 8.69 1.29 11.78
CA ALA A 280 8.88 1.23 10.33
C ALA A 280 9.58 2.49 9.80
N LEU A 281 9.15 3.68 10.25
CA LEU A 281 9.63 5.00 9.83
C LEU A 281 11.01 5.33 10.41
N ASN A 282 11.25 5.08 11.70
CA ASN A 282 12.55 5.30 12.35
C ASN A 282 13.62 4.43 11.69
N ARG A 283 13.29 3.17 11.38
CA ARG A 283 14.20 2.32 10.62
C ARG A 283 14.45 2.79 9.18
N LEU A 284 13.73 3.78 8.64
CA LEU A 284 14.10 4.41 7.37
C LEU A 284 15.24 5.42 7.55
N VAL A 285 15.40 5.96 8.76
CA VAL A 285 16.33 7.03 9.14
C VAL A 285 17.58 6.49 9.85
N ASP A 286 17.48 5.39 10.60
CA ASP A 286 18.58 4.84 11.42
C ASP A 286 19.73 4.16 10.62
N PHE A 287 19.93 4.50 9.34
CA PHE A 287 20.98 3.93 8.46
C PHE A 287 22.02 4.97 8.06
#